data_AF-A0A8H2X304-F1
#
_entry.id   AF-A0A8H2X304-F1
#
_cell.length_a   1.000
_cell.length_b   1.000
_cell.length_c   1.000
_cell.angle_alpha   90.00
_cell.angle_beta   90.00
_cell.angle_gamma   90.00
#
_symmetry.space_group_name_H-M   'P 1'
#
loop_
_entity.id
_entity.type
_entity.pdbx_description
1 polymer ?
#
loop_
_entity_poly.entity_id
_entity_poly.type
_entity_poly.pdbx_seq_one_letter_code
_entity_poly.pdbx_strand_id
1 'polypeptide(L)'
;MTAIDAQPEPRPEPQPTQLESVLDTPARDTPDQPTPPAPQQQQRPQHAEAARRSQVDVWQLKELQWPPDDETRPTIKIITQNENGPCGLIALCNILILRADIKIQPPERTSVSYEYLAGLIADHILASPLLDPTSDDLTKALGTLPHTQRERLQLAKQ
;
A
#
# COMPACT_ATOMS: atom_id res chain seq x y z
N MET A 1 42.07 34.13 11.24
CA MET A 1 41.36 34.48 12.48
C MET A 1 39.95 34.93 12.12
N THR A 2 38.87 34.43 12.72
CA THR A 2 38.70 33.29 13.64
C THR A 2 37.27 32.76 13.46
N ALA A 3 37.04 31.47 13.72
CA ALA A 3 35.69 30.88 13.67
C ALA A 3 34.85 31.28 14.89
N ILE A 4 33.51 31.24 14.74
CA ILE A 4 32.58 30.99 15.84
C ILE A 4 31.53 30.00 15.33
N ASP A 5 31.38 28.89 16.04
CA ASP A 5 30.33 27.88 15.81
C ASP A 5 29.11 28.20 16.69
N ALA A 6 27.91 27.81 16.26
CA ALA A 6 26.67 27.99 17.03
C ALA A 6 25.65 26.89 16.72
N GLN A 7 25.76 25.77 17.44
CA GLN A 7 24.75 24.70 17.46
C GLN A 7 23.35 25.20 17.90
N PRO A 8 22.25 24.64 17.35
CA PRO A 8 20.92 24.78 17.94
C PRO A 8 20.75 23.89 19.19
N GLU A 9 19.94 24.34 20.15
CA GLU A 9 19.72 23.64 21.42
C GLU A 9 18.89 22.34 21.30
N PRO A 10 19.11 21.35 22.19
CA PRO A 10 18.30 20.15 22.28
C PRO A 10 16.94 20.41 22.94
N ARG A 11 15.87 19.84 22.39
CA ARG A 11 14.53 19.84 23.01
C ARG A 11 14.47 18.79 24.14
N PRO A 12 13.99 19.13 25.34
CA PRO A 12 13.90 18.17 26.44
C PRO A 12 12.81 17.10 26.21
N GLU A 13 13.13 15.86 26.59
CA GLU A 13 12.18 14.74 26.60
C GLU A 13 11.34 14.72 27.89
N PRO A 14 10.02 14.43 27.82
CA PRO A 14 9.18 14.32 29.01
C PRO A 14 9.37 12.96 29.70
N GLN A 15 10.02 12.96 30.87
CA GLN A 15 10.08 11.79 31.74
C GLN A 15 8.75 11.57 32.50
N PRO A 16 8.37 10.33 32.85
CA PRO A 16 7.05 10.02 33.42
C PRO A 16 6.96 10.36 34.92
N THR A 17 6.00 11.20 35.29
CA THR A 17 5.72 11.54 36.69
C THR A 17 5.01 10.39 37.41
N GLN A 18 5.63 9.86 38.48
CA GLN A 18 4.95 9.03 39.48
C GLN A 18 4.52 9.88 40.69
N LEU A 19 3.25 9.79 41.07
CA LEU A 19 2.64 10.02 42.40
C LEU A 19 1.32 9.20 42.38
N GLU A 20 1.01 8.31 43.33
CA GLU A 20 0.62 8.55 44.74
C GLU A 20 -0.71 9.34 44.87
N SER A 21 -1.69 8.99 45.71
CA SER A 21 -1.84 7.91 46.72
C SER A 21 -3.28 7.91 47.30
N VAL A 22 -3.80 6.80 47.86
CA VAL A 22 -4.82 6.79 48.96
C VAL A 22 -4.63 5.55 49.86
N LEU A 23 -4.91 5.69 51.17
CA LEU A 23 -4.83 4.69 52.26
C LEU A 23 -6.11 3.79 52.32
N ASP A 24 -6.08 2.48 52.61
CA ASP A 24 -5.98 1.77 53.94
C ASP A 24 -7.24 1.93 54.83
N THR A 25 -7.87 0.95 55.52
CA THR A 25 -7.69 -0.49 55.92
C THR A 25 -9.11 -1.14 56.10
N PRO A 26 -9.37 -2.39 56.62
CA PRO A 26 -8.56 -3.60 56.88
C PRO A 26 -9.17 -4.95 56.36
N ALA A 27 -8.48 -6.07 56.64
CA ALA A 27 -8.66 -7.43 56.10
C ALA A 27 -9.92 -8.25 56.50
N ARG A 28 -10.34 -9.17 55.60
CA ARG A 28 -10.81 -10.53 55.97
C ARG A 28 -10.83 -11.58 54.81
N ASP A 29 -10.07 -12.66 55.02
CA ASP A 29 -10.24 -14.08 54.63
C ASP A 29 -10.56 -14.63 53.22
N THR A 30 -10.02 -15.84 52.97
CA THR A 30 -10.32 -16.83 51.91
C THR A 30 -10.03 -16.48 50.42
N PRO A 31 -9.82 -17.48 49.53
CA PRO A 31 -8.77 -17.36 48.51
C PRO A 31 -9.20 -17.67 47.05
N ASP A 32 -8.17 -17.75 46.19
CA ASP A 32 -8.16 -18.26 44.82
C ASP A 32 -8.75 -17.37 43.71
N GLN A 33 -7.85 -16.68 42.98
CA GLN A 33 -8.02 -16.42 41.55
C GLN A 33 -6.64 -16.36 40.86
N PRO A 34 -6.55 -16.75 39.58
CA PRO A 34 -5.28 -16.89 38.88
C PRO A 34 -4.70 -15.55 38.39
N THR A 35 -3.40 -15.56 38.14
CA THR A 35 -2.61 -14.43 37.62
C THR A 35 -3.18 -13.88 36.30
N PRO A 36 -3.29 -12.55 36.12
CA PRO A 36 -3.62 -11.98 34.81
C PRO A 36 -2.51 -12.32 33.80
N PRO A 37 -2.83 -12.82 32.60
CA PRO A 37 -1.82 -13.17 31.60
C PRO A 37 -1.10 -11.92 31.09
N ALA A 38 0.23 -11.97 31.04
CA ALA A 38 1.05 -10.91 30.47
C ALA A 38 0.70 -10.66 28.99
N PRO A 39 0.79 -9.41 28.49
CA PRO A 39 0.38 -9.07 27.12
C PRO A 39 1.22 -9.83 26.07
N GLN A 40 0.56 -10.51 25.14
CA GLN A 40 1.17 -11.35 24.12
C GLN A 40 2.02 -10.53 23.11
N GLN A 41 3.32 -10.41 23.35
CA GLN A 41 4.20 -9.57 22.51
C GLN A 41 4.71 -10.23 21.21
N GLN A 42 4.12 -11.33 20.74
CA GLN A 42 4.73 -12.18 19.71
C GLN A 42 4.25 -11.94 18.25
N GLN A 43 3.24 -11.12 18.01
CA GLN A 43 2.63 -10.94 16.66
C GLN A 43 2.94 -9.59 15.99
N ARG A 44 3.58 -8.65 16.69
CA ARG A 44 3.81 -7.27 16.20
C ARG A 44 4.61 -7.12 14.87
N PRO A 45 5.68 -7.89 14.58
CA PRO A 45 6.51 -7.60 13.40
C PRO A 45 5.82 -7.89 12.06
N GLN A 46 5.01 -8.96 11.98
CA GLN A 46 4.36 -9.37 10.73
C GLN A 46 3.32 -8.34 10.26
N HIS A 47 2.49 -7.83 11.19
CA HIS A 47 1.52 -6.78 10.88
C HIS A 47 2.19 -5.47 10.47
N ALA A 48 3.31 -5.09 11.11
CA ALA A 48 4.06 -3.90 10.75
C ALA A 48 4.70 -4.00 9.37
N GLU A 49 5.22 -5.18 8.97
CA GLU A 49 5.78 -5.36 7.63
C GLU A 49 4.68 -5.43 6.56
N ALA A 50 3.56 -6.11 6.82
CA ALA A 50 2.41 -6.12 5.92
C ALA A 50 1.86 -4.71 5.67
N ALA A 51 1.70 -3.89 6.73
CA ALA A 51 1.26 -2.50 6.63
C ALA A 51 2.26 -1.60 5.88
N ARG A 52 3.56 -1.88 5.94
CA ARG A 52 4.56 -1.16 5.15
C ARG A 52 4.56 -1.58 3.68
N ARG A 53 4.38 -2.86 3.36
CA ARG A 53 4.24 -3.34 1.98
C ARG A 53 3.00 -2.73 1.32
N SER A 54 1.85 -2.79 1.97
CA SER A 54 0.60 -2.19 1.46
C SER A 54 0.60 -0.65 1.40
N GLN A 55 1.61 0.04 1.93
CA GLN A 55 1.85 1.46 1.67
C GLN A 55 2.78 1.72 0.46
N VAL A 56 3.66 0.79 0.12
CA VAL A 56 4.55 0.88 -1.06
C VAL A 56 3.78 0.57 -2.35
N ASP A 57 2.86 -0.39 -2.29
CA ASP A 57 2.05 -0.86 -3.43
C ASP A 57 0.83 0.04 -3.75
N VAL A 58 0.87 1.34 -3.41
CA VAL A 58 -0.23 2.29 -3.65
C VAL A 58 0.18 3.45 -4.56
N TRP A 59 -0.61 3.69 -5.59
CA TRP A 59 -0.41 4.74 -6.59
C TRP A 59 -1.55 5.75 -6.60
N GLN A 60 -1.21 7.03 -6.75
CA GLN A 60 -2.18 8.10 -6.87
C GLN A 60 -2.72 8.19 -8.29
N LEU A 61 -3.97 8.61 -8.42
CA LEU A 61 -4.65 8.83 -9.69
C LEU A 61 -4.60 10.31 -10.07
N LYS A 62 -4.43 10.59 -11.35
CA LYS A 62 -4.52 11.94 -11.93
C LYS A 62 -5.66 11.98 -12.94
N GLU A 63 -6.48 13.02 -12.86
CA GLU A 63 -7.53 13.26 -13.84
C GLU A 63 -6.96 13.83 -15.15
N LEU A 64 -7.50 13.34 -16.26
CA LEU A 64 -7.12 13.68 -17.63
C LEU A 64 -8.38 13.71 -18.49
N GLN A 65 -8.53 14.71 -19.36
CA GLN A 65 -9.56 14.69 -20.40
C GLN A 65 -9.01 13.96 -21.64
N TRP A 66 -9.74 12.98 -22.17
CA TRP A 66 -9.26 12.14 -23.27
C TRP A 66 -10.42 11.55 -24.09
N PRO A 67 -10.34 11.47 -25.44
CA PRO A 67 -9.24 11.94 -26.30
C PRO A 67 -9.14 13.48 -26.36
N PRO A 68 -8.01 14.07 -26.81
CA PRO A 68 -7.80 15.51 -26.75
C PRO A 68 -8.64 16.29 -27.77
N ASP A 69 -8.89 15.71 -28.95
CA ASP A 69 -9.52 16.37 -30.10
C ASP A 69 -11.06 16.30 -30.11
N ASP A 70 -11.68 15.86 -29.02
CA ASP A 70 -13.13 15.70 -28.87
C ASP A 70 -13.68 16.71 -27.85
N GLU A 71 -14.74 17.44 -28.18
CA GLU A 71 -15.38 18.41 -27.28
C GLU A 71 -16.28 17.74 -26.22
N THR A 72 -16.73 16.51 -26.49
CA THR A 72 -17.54 15.69 -25.57
C THR A 72 -16.69 14.78 -24.66
N ARG A 73 -15.35 14.89 -24.76
CA ARG A 73 -14.38 14.01 -24.10
C ARG A 73 -14.64 13.80 -22.60
N PRO A 74 -14.69 12.54 -22.12
CA PRO A 74 -14.80 12.26 -20.70
C PRO A 74 -13.54 12.64 -19.92
N THR A 75 -13.71 13.00 -18.65
CA THR A 75 -12.62 12.97 -17.67
C THR A 75 -12.38 11.53 -17.25
N ILE A 76 -11.17 11.02 -17.51
CA ILE A 76 -10.68 9.71 -17.08
C ILE A 76 -9.62 9.87 -15.97
N LYS A 77 -9.29 8.77 -15.29
CA LYS A 77 -8.25 8.74 -14.23
C LYS A 77 -7.10 7.83 -14.63
N ILE A 78 -5.94 8.42 -14.89
CA ILE A 78 -4.69 7.70 -15.15
C ILE A 78 -3.91 7.48 -13.85
N ILE A 79 -3.10 6.43 -13.81
CA ILE A 79 -2.30 6.02 -12.65
C ILE A 79 -0.92 6.67 -12.74
N THR A 80 -0.48 7.30 -11.64
CA THR A 80 0.83 7.96 -11.54
C THR A 80 1.85 7.07 -10.86
N GLN A 81 3.08 7.05 -11.38
CA GLN A 81 4.17 6.26 -10.81
C GLN A 81 4.88 7.03 -9.69
N ASN A 82 5.10 6.36 -8.55
CA ASN A 82 6.02 6.79 -7.48
C ASN A 82 7.46 6.33 -7.81
N GLU A 83 8.48 6.97 -7.25
CA GLU A 83 9.90 6.83 -7.69
C GLU A 83 10.44 5.39 -7.79
N ASN A 84 9.83 4.43 -7.06
CA ASN A 84 10.23 3.02 -7.02
C ASN A 84 9.14 2.04 -7.50
N GLY A 85 8.03 2.54 -8.08
CA GLY A 85 6.93 1.71 -8.55
C GLY A 85 7.24 0.88 -9.81
N PRO A 86 6.47 -0.20 -10.08
CA PRO A 86 6.61 -1.04 -11.27
C PRO A 86 6.04 -0.32 -12.51
N CYS A 87 6.90 0.12 -13.41
CA CYS A 87 6.47 0.86 -14.60
C CYS A 87 5.69 -0.01 -15.60
N GLY A 88 6.00 -1.31 -15.76
CA GLY A 88 5.32 -2.18 -16.71
C GLY A 88 3.83 -2.31 -16.42
N LEU A 89 3.48 -2.60 -15.17
CA LEU A 89 2.08 -2.71 -14.70
C LEU A 89 1.31 -1.39 -14.89
N ILE A 90 1.90 -0.26 -14.47
CA ILE A 90 1.26 1.06 -14.54
C ILE A 90 1.05 1.48 -16.01
N ALA A 91 2.02 1.21 -16.89
CA ALA A 91 1.91 1.48 -18.31
C ALA A 91 0.80 0.64 -18.97
N LEU A 92 0.73 -0.66 -18.69
CA LEU A 92 -0.31 -1.56 -19.20
C LEU A 92 -1.72 -1.08 -18.77
N CYS A 93 -1.93 -0.81 -17.48
CA CYS A 93 -3.20 -0.27 -16.99
C CYS A 93 -3.57 1.05 -17.67
N ASN A 94 -2.62 1.99 -17.79
CA ASN A 94 -2.88 3.29 -18.42
C ASN A 94 -3.26 3.16 -19.90
N ILE A 95 -2.66 2.24 -20.65
CA ILE A 95 -3.03 1.95 -22.05
C ILE A 95 -4.47 1.45 -22.13
N LEU A 96 -4.87 0.51 -21.27
CA LEU A 96 -6.24 -0.03 -21.24
C LEU A 96 -7.27 1.03 -20.80
N ILE A 97 -6.93 1.92 -19.87
CA ILE A 97 -7.78 3.06 -19.45
C ILE A 97 -7.96 4.05 -20.60
N LEU A 98 -6.89 4.41 -21.32
CA LEU A 98 -6.93 5.32 -22.47
C LEU A 98 -7.72 4.75 -23.67
N ARG A 99 -7.86 3.42 -23.74
CA ARG A 99 -8.71 2.71 -24.70
C ARG A 99 -10.16 2.50 -24.20
N ALA A 100 -10.46 2.89 -22.96
CA ALA A 100 -11.69 2.60 -22.23
C ALA A 100 -12.00 1.10 -22.01
N ASP A 101 -11.01 0.23 -22.23
CA ASP A 101 -11.07 -1.23 -22.07
C ASP A 101 -11.15 -1.67 -20.60
N ILE A 102 -10.62 -0.86 -19.68
CA ILE A 102 -10.84 -0.97 -18.23
C ILE A 102 -11.18 0.41 -17.64
N LYS A 103 -11.87 0.43 -16.49
CA LYS A 103 -12.25 1.67 -15.80
C LYS A 103 -12.00 1.56 -14.30
N ILE A 104 -11.39 2.60 -13.73
CA ILE A 104 -11.19 2.70 -12.29
C ILE A 104 -12.55 2.98 -11.60
N GLN A 105 -12.84 2.29 -10.50
CA GLN A 105 -14.10 2.33 -9.78
C GLN A 105 -13.90 2.31 -8.24
N PRO A 106 -14.71 3.05 -7.45
CA PRO A 106 -15.74 4.01 -7.90
C PRO A 106 -15.10 5.26 -8.55
N PRO A 107 -15.87 6.09 -9.30
CA PRO A 107 -15.34 7.27 -9.99
C PRO A 107 -14.60 8.25 -9.09
N GLU A 108 -14.98 8.35 -7.81
CA GLU A 108 -14.43 9.27 -6.81
C GLU A 108 -13.07 8.80 -6.28
N ARG A 109 -12.64 7.55 -6.58
CA ARG A 109 -11.36 7.00 -6.12
C ARG A 109 -10.19 7.92 -6.47
N THR A 110 -9.27 8.07 -5.52
CA THR A 110 -8.04 8.88 -5.65
C THR A 110 -6.76 8.04 -5.71
N SER A 111 -6.77 6.80 -5.23
CA SER A 111 -5.61 5.90 -5.26
C SER A 111 -5.98 4.42 -5.48
N VAL A 112 -5.02 3.65 -6.01
CA VAL A 112 -5.16 2.23 -6.37
C VAL A 112 -4.02 1.40 -5.77
N SER A 113 -4.28 0.12 -5.47
CA SER A 113 -3.27 -0.85 -5.01
C SER A 113 -2.84 -1.82 -6.13
N TYR A 114 -1.70 -2.50 -5.95
CA TYR A 114 -1.28 -3.61 -6.80
C TYR A 114 -2.40 -4.64 -7.04
N GLU A 115 -3.03 -5.11 -5.96
CA GLU A 115 -4.08 -6.14 -6.01
C GLU A 115 -5.28 -5.70 -6.86
N TYR A 116 -5.65 -4.41 -6.75
CA TYR A 116 -6.75 -3.83 -7.53
C TYR A 116 -6.42 -3.74 -9.03
N LEU A 117 -5.18 -3.37 -9.37
CA LEU A 117 -4.74 -3.29 -10.77
C LEU A 117 -4.56 -4.69 -11.40
N ALA A 118 -3.98 -5.63 -10.65
CA ALA A 118 -3.85 -7.02 -11.09
C ALA A 118 -5.23 -7.69 -11.29
N GLY A 119 -6.20 -7.39 -10.43
CA GLY A 119 -7.60 -7.80 -10.60
C GLY A 119 -8.22 -7.27 -11.90
N LEU A 120 -8.16 -5.95 -12.14
CA LEU A 120 -8.67 -5.35 -13.38
C LEU A 120 -8.04 -5.94 -14.65
N ILE A 121 -6.74 -6.27 -14.62
CA ILE A 121 -6.07 -6.93 -15.75
C ILE A 121 -6.54 -8.38 -15.90
N ALA A 122 -6.65 -9.14 -14.81
CA ALA A 122 -7.12 -10.52 -14.86
C ALA A 122 -8.57 -10.60 -15.38
N ASP A 123 -9.47 -9.76 -14.89
CA ASP A 123 -10.85 -9.65 -15.35
C ASP A 123 -10.92 -9.29 -16.85
N HIS A 124 -10.12 -8.33 -17.30
CA HIS A 124 -10.05 -7.94 -18.72
C HIS A 124 -9.52 -9.07 -19.63
N ILE A 125 -8.50 -9.79 -19.18
CA ILE A 125 -7.94 -10.94 -19.91
C ILE A 125 -8.98 -12.07 -19.99
N LEU A 126 -9.68 -12.38 -18.90
CA LEU A 126 -10.70 -13.43 -18.84
C LEU A 126 -11.99 -13.08 -19.60
N ALA A 127 -12.30 -11.80 -19.75
CA ALA A 127 -13.43 -11.31 -20.55
C ALA A 127 -13.13 -11.24 -22.07
N SER A 128 -11.88 -11.49 -22.49
CA SER A 128 -11.48 -11.37 -23.90
C SER A 128 -12.01 -12.54 -24.74
N PRO A 129 -12.86 -12.31 -25.76
CA PRO A 129 -13.44 -13.37 -26.59
C PRO A 129 -12.44 -14.00 -27.58
N LEU A 130 -11.18 -13.55 -27.57
CA LEU A 130 -10.10 -14.05 -28.44
C LEU A 130 -9.19 -15.06 -27.74
N LEU A 131 -9.34 -15.29 -26.43
CA LEU A 131 -8.53 -16.26 -25.69
C LEU A 131 -9.32 -17.57 -25.49
N ASP A 132 -8.68 -18.68 -25.83
CA ASP A 132 -9.14 -20.01 -25.43
C ASP A 132 -8.90 -20.20 -23.92
N PRO A 133 -9.93 -20.48 -23.10
CA PRO A 133 -9.76 -20.68 -21.66
C PRO A 133 -8.95 -21.92 -21.28
N THR A 134 -8.69 -22.83 -22.23
CA THR A 134 -7.81 -23.99 -22.07
C THR A 134 -6.36 -23.71 -22.50
N SER A 135 -6.05 -22.50 -22.97
CA SER A 135 -4.71 -22.14 -23.40
C SER A 135 -3.70 -22.07 -22.26
N ASP A 136 -2.57 -22.77 -22.42
CA ASP A 136 -1.39 -22.67 -21.56
C ASP A 136 -0.83 -21.23 -21.52
N ASP A 137 -1.01 -20.44 -22.60
CA ASP A 137 -0.57 -19.05 -22.66
C ASP A 137 -1.43 -18.10 -21.82
N LEU A 138 -2.72 -18.40 -21.61
CA LEU A 138 -3.55 -17.70 -20.62
C LEU A 138 -3.04 -17.97 -19.19
N THR A 139 -2.72 -19.24 -18.90
CA THR A 139 -2.20 -19.65 -17.58
C THR A 139 -0.85 -19.02 -17.28
N LYS A 140 0.06 -19.01 -18.27
CA LYS A 140 1.33 -18.26 -18.21
C LYS A 140 1.10 -16.77 -17.97
N ALA A 141 0.25 -16.12 -18.78
CA ALA A 141 0.02 -14.67 -18.70
C ALA A 141 -0.46 -14.24 -17.30
N LEU A 142 -1.49 -14.90 -16.77
CA LEU A 142 -1.96 -14.65 -15.40
C LEU A 142 -0.86 -14.95 -14.35
N GLY A 143 -0.09 -16.01 -14.55
CA GLY A 143 1.08 -16.35 -13.73
C GLY A 143 2.21 -15.31 -13.76
N THR A 144 2.32 -14.47 -14.79
CA THR A 144 3.33 -13.40 -14.83
C THR A 144 2.97 -12.16 -14.00
N LEU A 145 1.69 -11.92 -13.69
CA LEU A 145 1.26 -10.69 -13.00
C LEU A 145 2.04 -10.43 -11.69
N PRO A 146 2.24 -11.41 -10.77
CA PRO A 146 3.01 -11.22 -9.53
C PRO A 146 4.51 -10.93 -9.73
N HIS A 147 5.04 -11.08 -10.94
CA HIS A 147 6.42 -10.73 -11.27
C HIS A 147 6.55 -9.26 -11.68
N THR A 148 5.50 -8.65 -12.27
CA THR A 148 5.49 -7.22 -12.64
C THR A 148 5.73 -6.30 -11.42
N GLN A 149 5.23 -6.70 -10.24
CA GLN A 149 5.45 -5.99 -8.98
C GLN A 149 6.94 -5.84 -8.61
N ARG A 150 7.83 -6.70 -9.12
CA ARG A 150 9.24 -6.80 -8.67
C ARG A 150 10.27 -6.19 -9.63
N GLU A 151 9.82 -5.47 -10.68
CA GLU A 151 10.64 -5.01 -11.81
C GLU A 151 11.85 -4.11 -11.48
N ARG A 152 12.07 -3.69 -10.22
CA ARG A 152 13.31 -2.99 -9.79
C ARG A 152 14.11 -3.66 -8.67
N LEU A 153 13.70 -4.81 -8.10
CA LEU A 153 14.35 -5.35 -6.89
C LEU A 153 15.70 -6.06 -7.14
N GLN A 154 16.12 -6.24 -8.40
CA GLN A 154 17.37 -6.96 -8.73
C GLN A 154 18.60 -6.06 -8.92
N LEU A 155 18.44 -4.72 -9.02
CA LEU A 155 19.55 -3.81 -9.31
C LEU A 155 20.32 -3.30 -8.07
N ALA A 156 19.98 -3.79 -6.87
CA ALA A 156 20.54 -3.35 -5.59
C ALA A 156 21.40 -4.44 -4.90
N LYS A 157 22.00 -5.36 -5.68
CA LYS A 157 22.89 -6.44 -5.21
C LYS A 157 24.05 -6.73 -6.17
N GLN A 158 24.79 -5.67 -6.52
CA GLN A 158 26.16 -5.74 -7.07
C GLN A 158 27.01 -4.70 -6.35
#